data_AF-A0A2A2EE97-F1
#
_entry.id   AF-A0A2A2EE97-F1
#
_cell.length_a   1.000
_cell.length_b   1.000
_cell.length_c   1.000
_cell.angle_alpha   90.00
_cell.angle_beta   90.00
_cell.angle_gamma   90.00
#
_symmetry.space_group_name_H-M   'P 1'
#
loop_
_entity.id
_entity.type
_entity.pdbx_description
1 polymer ?
#
loop_
_entity_poly.entity_id
_entity_poly.type
_entity_poly.pdbx_seq_one_letter_code
_entity_poly.pdbx_strand_id
1 'polypeptide(L)'
;MRIRGGAMIRRAAAFAAATAVVVSMGACGVKAHASKSYTFNVDTGDAIKVTLDVTGGYDITGKVPFEVTKDGEEVFEGSFLHEEGYELYREQIDGDDTAEILNEGERNGNDFIFWQEAVDDATEHNYVVKVKDSSTVVLLEGNATEDAAKAAFDRLSISLDGESE
;
A
#
# COMPACT_ATOMS: atom_id res chain seq x y z
N MET A 1 62.17 59.03 39.93
CA MET A 1 61.44 60.30 40.15
C MET A 1 59.95 59.96 40.21
N ARG A 2 59.24 60.40 41.26
CA ARG A 2 57.76 60.29 41.43
C ARG A 2 57.05 61.02 40.25
N ILE A 3 55.81 60.77 39.83
CA ILE A 3 54.52 61.00 40.50
C ILE A 3 53.36 60.46 39.60
N ARG A 4 52.33 59.88 40.26
CA ARG A 4 50.84 59.85 40.03
C ARG A 4 50.28 60.42 38.71
N GLY A 5 49.16 59.96 38.15
CA GLY A 5 48.10 59.05 38.57
C GLY A 5 46.79 59.39 37.83
N GLY A 6 45.83 58.45 37.86
CA GLY A 6 44.39 58.69 37.78
C GLY A 6 43.76 58.92 36.39
N ALA A 7 42.81 58.06 36.01
CA ALA A 7 41.39 58.41 35.83
C ALA A 7 40.56 57.22 35.29
N MET A 8 39.27 57.27 35.61
CA MET A 8 38.23 56.24 35.54
C MET A 8 37.47 56.15 34.19
N ILE A 9 37.01 54.93 33.86
CA ILE A 9 35.63 54.55 33.44
C ILE A 9 35.11 54.79 31.98
N ARG A 10 34.78 53.63 31.36
CA ARG A 10 33.59 53.19 30.57
C ARG A 10 33.46 53.31 29.04
N ARG A 11 33.07 52.13 28.49
CA ARG A 11 32.24 51.79 27.30
C ARG A 11 33.00 51.81 25.96
N ALA A 12 32.85 50.86 25.03
CA ALA A 12 31.81 49.87 24.78
C ALA A 12 32.30 48.71 23.88
N ALA A 13 31.42 47.71 23.75
CA ALA A 13 31.29 46.74 22.65
C ALA A 13 32.32 45.61 22.56
N ALA A 14 32.02 44.50 23.23
CA ALA A 14 32.62 43.20 22.95
C ALA A 14 32.07 42.66 21.61
N PHE A 15 32.99 42.35 20.71
CA PHE A 15 32.77 41.73 19.41
C PHE A 15 32.19 40.31 19.56
N ALA A 16 31.33 39.97 18.60
CA ALA A 16 30.64 38.70 18.46
C ALA A 16 31.58 37.49 18.37
N ALA A 17 31.16 36.39 18.99
CA ALA A 17 31.56 35.05 18.57
C ALA A 17 30.27 34.21 18.50
N ALA A 18 29.74 34.07 17.29
CA ALA A 18 28.63 33.16 17.00
C ALA A 18 29.16 31.72 17.02
N THR A 19 28.84 30.98 18.08
CA THR A 19 29.14 29.55 18.15
C THR A 19 28.14 28.81 17.26
N ALA A 20 28.58 28.37 16.08
CA ALA A 20 27.78 27.51 15.20
C ALA A 20 27.61 26.13 15.86
N VAL A 21 26.41 25.85 16.38
CA VAL A 21 26.03 24.50 16.79
C VAL A 21 25.63 23.75 15.51
N VAL A 22 26.57 22.98 14.96
CA VAL A 22 26.23 21.99 13.93
C VAL A 22 25.57 20.83 14.65
N VAL A 23 24.24 20.86 14.76
CA VAL A 23 23.46 19.68 15.10
C VAL A 23 23.43 18.82 13.84
N SER A 24 24.38 17.89 13.72
CA SER A 24 24.28 16.82 12.74
C SER A 24 23.19 15.85 13.20
N MET A 25 21.93 16.15 12.87
CA MET A 25 20.88 15.13 12.85
C MET A 25 21.27 14.15 11.75
N GLY A 26 21.89 13.03 12.15
CA GLY A 26 22.02 11.88 11.28
C GLY A 26 20.61 11.44 10.91
N ALA A 27 20.18 11.78 9.70
CA ALA A 27 18.95 11.26 9.14
C ALA A 27 19.08 9.73 9.14
N CYS A 28 18.27 9.05 9.94
CA CYS A 28 17.98 7.65 9.74
C CYS A 28 17.34 7.53 8.35
N GLY A 29 18.16 7.36 7.32
CA GLY A 29 17.77 7.24 5.92
C GLY A 29 17.11 5.89 5.59
N VAL A 30 16.45 5.26 6.56
CA VAL A 30 15.53 4.17 6.26
C VAL A 30 14.29 4.86 5.74
N LYS A 31 14.05 4.80 4.42
CA LYS A 31 12.73 5.16 3.89
C LYS A 31 11.75 4.25 4.62
N ALA A 32 11.00 4.79 5.58
CA ALA A 32 9.94 4.04 6.22
C ALA A 32 8.96 3.63 5.10
N HIS A 33 8.82 2.32 4.87
CA HIS A 33 7.71 1.82 4.07
C HIS A 33 6.44 2.21 4.81
N ALA A 34 5.70 3.16 4.26
CA ALA A 34 4.41 3.53 4.80
C ALA A 34 3.40 2.51 4.29
N SER A 35 2.67 1.88 5.20
CA SER A 35 1.59 0.97 4.87
C SER A 35 0.29 1.42 5.52
N LYS A 36 -0.82 1.01 4.92
CA LYS A 36 -2.17 1.20 5.42
C LYS A 36 -2.87 -0.15 5.46
N SER A 37 -3.50 -0.48 6.58
CA SER A 37 -4.18 -1.75 6.78
C SER A 37 -5.60 -1.53 7.22
N TYR A 38 -6.52 -2.32 6.68
CA TYR A 38 -7.90 -2.43 7.12
C TYR A 38 -8.24 -3.89 7.37
N THR A 39 -9.00 -4.15 8.43
CA THR A 39 -9.59 -5.47 8.68
C THR A 39 -11.08 -5.39 8.42
N PHE A 40 -11.56 -6.25 7.53
CA PHE A 40 -12.95 -6.34 7.10
C PHE A 40 -13.59 -7.56 7.73
N ASN A 41 -14.64 -7.37 8.52
CA ASN A 41 -15.48 -8.48 8.96
C ASN A 41 -16.48 -8.75 7.85
N VAL A 42 -16.44 -9.94 7.25
CA VAL A 42 -17.15 -10.27 6.01
C VAL A 42 -18.23 -11.33 6.25
N ASP A 43 -19.10 -11.53 5.26
CA ASP A 43 -20.31 -12.36 5.38
C ASP A 43 -20.03 -13.85 5.65
N THR A 44 -18.83 -14.33 5.30
CA THR A 44 -18.34 -15.68 5.62
C THR A 44 -18.10 -15.87 7.13
N GLY A 45 -18.07 -14.79 7.90
CA GLY A 45 -17.73 -14.76 9.33
C GLY A 45 -16.25 -14.51 9.60
N ASP A 46 -15.43 -14.44 8.54
CA ASP A 46 -13.99 -14.17 8.66
C ASP A 46 -13.71 -12.68 8.89
N ALA A 47 -12.55 -12.40 9.47
CA ALA A 47 -11.96 -11.08 9.51
C ALA A 47 -10.76 -11.06 8.55
N ILE A 48 -10.88 -10.39 7.41
CA ILE A 48 -9.81 -10.33 6.39
C ILE A 48 -9.04 -9.03 6.52
N LYS A 49 -7.72 -9.13 6.74
CA LYS A 49 -6.82 -7.98 6.78
C LYS A 49 -6.24 -7.75 5.39
N VAL A 50 -6.45 -6.55 4.85
CA VAL A 50 -5.84 -6.07 3.60
C VAL A 50 -4.87 -4.95 3.94
N THR A 51 -3.61 -5.13 3.58
CA THR A 51 -2.53 -4.16 3.80
C THR A 51 -1.95 -3.72 2.47
N LEU A 52 -1.79 -2.41 2.28
CA LEU A 52 -1.20 -1.82 1.08
C LEU A 52 0.07 -1.04 1.44
N ASP A 53 1.16 -1.24 0.71
CA ASP A 53 2.29 -0.30 0.67
C ASP A 53 1.85 0.97 -0.07
N VAL A 54 1.60 2.04 0.69
CA VAL A 54 1.10 3.35 0.19
C VAL A 54 2.22 4.24 -0.37
N THR A 55 3.45 3.75 -0.47
CA THR A 55 4.54 4.52 -1.06
C THR A 55 4.30 4.80 -2.53
N GLY A 56 4.65 6.01 -2.96
CA GLY A 56 4.52 6.42 -4.35
C GLY A 56 3.09 6.69 -4.78
N GLY A 57 2.26 7.28 -3.91
CA GLY A 57 0.94 7.81 -4.30
C GLY A 57 -0.19 6.80 -4.29
N TYR A 58 0.04 5.61 -3.73
CA TYR A 58 -1.02 4.61 -3.56
C TYR A 58 -1.85 4.91 -2.31
N ASP A 59 -3.15 4.61 -2.35
CA ASP A 59 -4.02 4.65 -1.17
C ASP A 59 -5.09 3.54 -1.25
N ILE A 60 -5.65 3.17 -0.10
CA ILE A 60 -6.72 2.18 0.03
C ILE A 60 -7.84 2.72 0.93
N THR A 61 -9.09 2.35 0.66
CA THR A 61 -10.24 2.68 1.53
C THR A 61 -10.62 1.51 2.44
N GLY A 62 -11.28 1.83 3.56
CA GLY A 62 -11.66 0.86 4.59
C GLY A 62 -13.15 0.50 4.60
N LYS A 63 -13.82 0.62 3.46
CA LYS A 63 -15.24 0.27 3.26
C LYS A 63 -15.34 -0.77 2.15
N VAL A 64 -16.39 -1.59 2.13
CA VAL A 64 -16.64 -2.55 1.04
C VAL A 64 -17.67 -1.95 0.06
N PRO A 65 -17.44 -1.99 -1.26
CA PRO A 65 -16.20 -2.42 -1.88
C PRO A 65 -15.04 -1.44 -1.55
N PHE A 66 -13.83 -1.99 -1.40
CA PHE A 66 -12.65 -1.19 -1.07
C PHE A 66 -11.93 -0.77 -2.34
N GLU A 67 -11.62 0.51 -2.44
CA GLU A 67 -10.88 1.06 -3.57
C GLU A 67 -9.37 1.03 -3.28
N VAL A 68 -8.57 0.55 -4.23
CA VAL A 68 -7.12 0.79 -4.31
C VAL A 68 -6.87 1.81 -5.41
N THR A 69 -6.22 2.92 -5.06
CA THR A 69 -5.98 4.03 -5.99
C THR A 69 -4.49 4.31 -6.16
N LYS A 70 -4.13 4.93 -7.28
CA LYS A 70 -2.81 5.51 -7.54
C LYS A 70 -2.99 6.96 -7.99
N ASP A 71 -2.41 7.90 -7.24
CA ASP A 71 -2.48 9.35 -7.51
C ASP A 71 -3.94 9.86 -7.62
N GLY A 72 -4.87 9.19 -6.93
CA GLY A 72 -6.30 9.50 -6.91
C GLY A 72 -7.13 8.82 -8.01
N GLU A 73 -6.51 8.08 -8.92
CA GLU A 73 -7.19 7.26 -9.93
C GLU A 73 -7.35 5.83 -9.42
N GLU A 74 -8.51 5.23 -9.64
CA GLU A 74 -8.80 3.86 -9.22
C GLU A 74 -7.99 2.85 -10.04
N VAL A 75 -7.38 1.89 -9.33
CA VAL A 75 -6.70 0.73 -9.93
C VAL A 75 -7.53 -0.53 -9.74
N PHE A 76 -8.07 -0.72 -8.53
CA PHE A 76 -8.98 -1.82 -8.21
C PHE A 76 -10.17 -1.35 -7.38
N GLU A 77 -11.33 -1.92 -7.67
CA GLU A 77 -12.41 -2.12 -6.73
C GLU A 77 -12.31 -3.55 -6.15
N GLY A 78 -12.33 -3.67 -4.82
CA GLY A 78 -12.12 -4.92 -4.10
C GLY A 78 -13.36 -5.36 -3.33
N SER A 79 -13.73 -6.62 -3.49
CA SER A 79 -14.87 -7.23 -2.81
C SER A 79 -14.54 -8.61 -2.25
N PHE A 80 -15.47 -9.18 -1.49
CA PHE A 80 -15.29 -10.47 -0.80
C PHE A 80 -16.38 -11.44 -1.24
N LEU A 81 -15.96 -12.66 -1.57
CA LEU A 81 -16.80 -13.78 -1.98
C LEU A 81 -16.64 -14.93 -0.97
N HIS A 82 -17.58 -15.88 -1.02
CA HIS A 82 -17.43 -17.14 -0.32
C HIS A 82 -16.38 -18.03 -1.02
N GLU A 83 -15.92 -19.08 -0.35
CA GLU A 83 -14.84 -19.95 -0.84
C GLU A 83 -15.09 -20.50 -2.26
N GLU A 84 -16.35 -20.86 -2.55
CA GLU A 84 -16.75 -21.34 -3.88
C GLU A 84 -16.49 -20.33 -5.00
N GLY A 85 -16.38 -19.04 -4.68
CA GLY A 85 -16.11 -17.97 -5.63
C GLY A 85 -14.83 -18.20 -6.43
N TYR A 86 -13.80 -18.80 -5.85
CA TYR A 86 -12.53 -19.02 -6.54
C TYR A 86 -12.68 -19.96 -7.76
N GLU A 87 -13.34 -21.11 -7.56
CA GLU A 87 -13.59 -22.07 -8.63
C GLU A 87 -14.64 -21.56 -9.61
N LEU A 88 -15.66 -20.83 -9.14
CA LEU A 88 -16.65 -20.20 -10.01
C LEU A 88 -16.01 -19.20 -10.99
N TYR A 89 -15.08 -18.37 -10.52
CA TYR A 89 -14.35 -17.45 -11.39
C TYR A 89 -13.41 -18.21 -12.34
N ARG A 90 -12.76 -19.30 -11.89
CA ARG A 90 -11.97 -20.14 -12.79
C ARG A 90 -12.81 -20.71 -13.94
N GLU A 91 -13.96 -21.29 -13.62
CA GLU A 91 -14.89 -21.83 -14.61
C GLU A 91 -15.42 -20.74 -15.56
N GLN A 92 -15.70 -19.55 -15.04
CA GLN A 92 -16.13 -18.40 -15.84
C GLN A 92 -15.04 -17.97 -16.83
N ILE A 93 -13.81 -17.79 -16.35
CA ILE A 93 -12.66 -17.39 -17.19
C ILE A 93 -12.39 -18.44 -18.28
N ASP A 94 -12.36 -19.72 -17.92
CA ASP A 94 -12.12 -20.81 -18.88
C ASP A 94 -13.27 -20.96 -19.91
N GLY A 95 -14.47 -20.46 -19.59
CA GLY A 95 -15.66 -20.50 -20.44
C GLY A 95 -15.90 -19.24 -21.28
N ASP A 96 -15.10 -18.18 -21.09
CA ASP A 96 -15.26 -16.89 -21.76
C ASP A 96 -14.17 -16.70 -22.83
N ASP A 97 -14.57 -16.69 -24.11
CA ASP A 97 -13.67 -16.49 -25.25
C ASP A 97 -13.02 -15.09 -25.28
N THR A 98 -13.49 -14.15 -24.44
CA THR A 98 -12.93 -12.80 -24.29
C THR A 98 -11.97 -12.67 -23.11
N ALA A 99 -11.87 -13.69 -22.25
CA ALA A 99 -10.99 -13.72 -21.11
C ALA A 99 -9.68 -14.47 -21.40
N GLU A 100 -8.59 -14.02 -20.79
CA GLU A 100 -7.28 -14.66 -20.89
C GLU A 100 -6.58 -14.64 -19.53
N ILE A 101 -6.21 -15.82 -19.01
CA ILE A 101 -5.36 -15.92 -17.81
C ILE A 101 -3.95 -15.46 -18.17
N LEU A 102 -3.52 -14.37 -17.54
CA LEU A 102 -2.21 -13.76 -17.74
C LEU A 102 -1.16 -14.32 -16.78
N ASN A 103 -1.56 -14.70 -15.56
CA ASN A 103 -0.70 -15.34 -14.57
C ASN A 103 -1.54 -16.04 -13.49
N GLU A 104 -1.00 -17.07 -12.86
CA GLU A 104 -1.59 -17.73 -11.71
C GLU A 104 -0.50 -18.33 -10.82
N GLY A 105 -0.78 -18.51 -9.53
CA GLY A 105 0.17 -19.10 -8.60
C GLY A 105 -0.14 -18.76 -7.17
N GLU A 106 0.89 -18.77 -6.33
CA GLU A 106 0.78 -18.47 -4.90
C GLU A 106 1.53 -17.17 -4.56
N ARG A 107 0.93 -16.32 -3.72
CA ARG A 107 1.57 -15.14 -3.14
C ARG A 107 1.14 -14.97 -1.70
N ASN A 108 2.11 -14.82 -0.79
CA ASN A 108 1.87 -14.71 0.66
C ASN A 108 1.01 -15.86 1.22
N GLY A 109 1.17 -17.06 0.65
CA GLY A 109 0.38 -18.24 1.00
C GLY A 109 -1.01 -18.32 0.36
N ASN A 110 -1.45 -17.31 -0.38
CA ASN A 110 -2.76 -17.29 -1.05
C ASN A 110 -2.61 -17.68 -2.51
N ASP A 111 -3.48 -18.57 -2.99
CA ASP A 111 -3.61 -18.86 -4.41
C ASP A 111 -4.29 -17.69 -5.12
N PHE A 112 -3.84 -17.35 -6.32
CA PHE A 112 -4.44 -16.32 -7.14
C PHE A 112 -4.50 -16.69 -8.62
N ILE A 113 -5.49 -16.12 -9.30
CA ILE A 113 -5.56 -16.03 -10.76
C ILE A 113 -5.58 -14.54 -11.12
N PHE A 114 -4.74 -14.17 -12.09
CA PHE A 114 -4.73 -12.88 -12.75
C PHE A 114 -5.16 -13.05 -14.20
N TRP A 115 -6.22 -12.38 -14.61
CA TRP A 115 -6.72 -12.46 -15.97
C TRP A 115 -7.02 -11.08 -16.53
N GLN A 116 -7.12 -11.00 -17.85
CA GLN A 116 -7.74 -9.88 -18.54
C GLN A 116 -9.03 -10.32 -19.20
N GLU A 117 -9.96 -9.38 -19.38
CA GLU A 117 -11.18 -9.59 -20.16
C GLU A 117 -11.57 -8.31 -20.91
N ALA A 118 -12.08 -8.47 -22.13
CA ALA A 118 -12.57 -7.35 -22.91
C ALA A 118 -14.03 -7.05 -22.55
N VAL A 119 -14.27 -5.90 -21.92
CA VAL A 119 -15.61 -5.43 -21.52
C VAL A 119 -15.92 -4.15 -22.28
N ASP A 120 -16.93 -4.19 -23.15
CA ASP A 120 -17.29 -3.11 -24.07
C ASP A 120 -16.08 -2.60 -24.89
N ASP A 121 -15.65 -1.35 -24.65
CA ASP A 121 -14.52 -0.68 -25.32
C ASP A 121 -13.25 -0.64 -24.44
N ALA A 122 -13.23 -1.39 -23.32
CA ALA A 122 -12.14 -1.44 -22.36
C ALA A 122 -11.60 -2.86 -22.15
N THR A 123 -10.44 -2.95 -21.51
CA THR A 123 -9.86 -4.22 -21.07
C THR A 123 -9.65 -4.13 -19.57
N GLU A 124 -10.32 -5.01 -18.85
CA GLU A 124 -10.16 -5.15 -17.42
C GLU A 124 -8.99 -6.09 -17.12
N HIS A 125 -8.33 -5.86 -15.99
CA HIS A 125 -7.22 -6.65 -15.47
C HIS A 125 -7.54 -7.00 -14.03
N ASN A 126 -8.00 -8.23 -13.81
CA ASN A 126 -8.70 -8.63 -12.61
C ASN A 126 -7.90 -9.70 -11.86
N TYR A 127 -8.03 -9.72 -10.53
CA TYR A 127 -7.48 -10.78 -9.69
C TYR A 127 -8.58 -11.44 -8.87
N VAL A 128 -8.47 -12.75 -8.69
CA VAL A 128 -9.24 -13.50 -7.69
C VAL A 128 -8.24 -14.23 -6.81
N VAL A 129 -8.38 -14.07 -5.49
CA VAL A 129 -7.40 -14.51 -4.49
C VAL A 129 -8.11 -15.37 -3.47
N LYS A 130 -7.74 -16.65 -3.39
CA LYS A 130 -8.20 -17.55 -2.33
C LYS A 130 -7.40 -17.29 -1.07
N VAL A 131 -8.05 -16.76 -0.03
CA VAL A 131 -7.36 -16.47 1.23
C VAL A 131 -7.06 -17.80 1.94
N LYS A 132 -5.79 -17.98 2.30
CA LYS A 132 -5.32 -19.18 3.01
C LYS A 132 -6.05 -19.36 4.34
N ASP A 133 -6.38 -20.62 4.65
CA ASP A 133 -7.04 -21.03 5.90
C ASP A 133 -8.36 -20.27 6.21
N SER A 134 -9.01 -19.75 5.16
CA SER A 134 -10.22 -18.94 5.24
C SER A 134 -11.28 -19.45 4.26
N SER A 135 -12.55 -19.21 4.57
CA SER A 135 -13.67 -19.47 3.66
C SER A 135 -13.99 -18.26 2.77
N THR A 136 -13.05 -17.33 2.65
CA THR A 136 -13.21 -16.06 1.93
C THR A 136 -12.28 -15.98 0.73
N VAL A 137 -12.81 -15.44 -0.35
CA VAL A 137 -12.08 -15.10 -1.58
C VAL A 137 -12.13 -13.59 -1.75
N VAL A 138 -11.02 -12.99 -2.17
CA VAL A 138 -10.97 -11.57 -2.53
C VAL A 138 -11.02 -11.46 -4.05
N LEU A 139 -11.97 -10.69 -4.55
CA LEU A 139 -12.04 -10.28 -5.95
C LEU A 139 -11.51 -8.86 -6.06
N LEU A 140 -10.62 -8.60 -7.02
CA LEU A 140 -10.12 -7.29 -7.38
C LEU A 140 -10.45 -7.05 -8.86
N GLU A 141 -11.38 -6.14 -9.12
CA GLU A 141 -11.80 -5.74 -10.46
C GLU A 141 -11.14 -4.42 -10.81
N GLY A 142 -10.54 -4.30 -12.00
CA GLY A 142 -9.71 -3.15 -12.33
C GLY A 142 -9.71 -2.80 -13.81
N ASN A 143 -9.91 -1.52 -14.12
CA ASN A 143 -9.81 -0.96 -15.47
C ASN A 143 -8.43 -0.35 -15.78
N ALA A 144 -7.46 -0.52 -14.88
CA ALA A 144 -6.09 -0.09 -15.09
C ALA A 144 -5.36 -0.98 -16.10
N THR A 145 -4.26 -0.49 -16.68
CA THR A 145 -3.39 -1.30 -17.54
C THR A 145 -2.79 -2.50 -16.79
N GLU A 146 -2.44 -3.57 -17.50
CA GLU A 146 -1.76 -4.76 -16.93
C GLU A 146 -0.61 -4.42 -15.96
N ASP A 147 0.31 -3.54 -16.36
CA ASP A 147 1.46 -3.13 -15.55
C ASP A 147 1.05 -2.42 -14.25
N ALA A 148 0.00 -1.60 -14.31
CA ALA A 148 -0.52 -0.87 -13.15
C ALA A 148 -1.25 -1.81 -12.18
N ALA A 149 -2.05 -2.74 -12.71
CA ALA A 149 -2.73 -3.78 -11.95
C ALA A 149 -1.71 -4.69 -11.22
N LYS A 150 -0.69 -5.18 -11.95
CA LYS A 150 0.42 -5.96 -11.37
C LYS A 150 1.16 -5.17 -10.28
N ALA A 151 1.51 -3.92 -10.54
CA ALA A 151 2.24 -3.08 -9.58
C ALA A 151 1.42 -2.78 -8.31
N ALA A 152 0.09 -2.67 -8.42
CA ALA A 152 -0.79 -2.51 -7.28
C ALA A 152 -0.95 -3.82 -6.49
N PHE A 153 -1.17 -4.95 -7.19
CA PHE A 153 -1.24 -6.27 -6.55
C PHE A 153 0.07 -6.63 -5.83
N ASP A 154 1.22 -6.25 -6.39
CA ASP A 154 2.52 -6.46 -5.78
C ASP A 154 2.69 -5.74 -4.42
N ARG A 155 1.89 -4.70 -4.18
CA ARG A 155 1.91 -3.91 -2.94
C ARG A 155 0.89 -4.38 -1.91
N LEU A 156 0.01 -5.30 -2.30
CA LEU A 156 -1.02 -5.86 -1.43
C LEU A 156 -0.49 -7.06 -0.66
N SER A 157 -0.88 -7.10 0.61
CA SER A 157 -0.87 -8.31 1.44
C SER A 157 -2.28 -8.54 1.95
N ILE A 158 -2.78 -9.75 1.75
CA ILE A 158 -4.13 -10.19 2.11
C ILE A 158 -3.96 -11.39 3.04
N SER A 159 -4.61 -11.38 4.19
CA SER A 159 -4.55 -12.50 5.13
C SER A 159 -5.82 -12.58 5.98
N LEU A 160 -6.07 -13.75 6.56
CA LEU A 160 -6.96 -13.86 7.70
C LEU A 160 -6.35 -13.11 8.89
N ASP A 161 -7.13 -12.27 9.57
CA ASP A 161 -6.67 -11.52 10.74
C ASP A 161 -6.42 -12.48 11.91
N GLY A 162 -5.26 -12.36 12.55
CA GLY A 162 -4.83 -13.23 13.65
C GLY A 162 -3.88 -14.37 13.26
N GLU A 163 -3.55 -14.55 11.97
CA GLU A 163 -2.36 -15.33 11.58
C GLU A 163 -1.10 -14.47 11.74
N SER A 164 -0.06 -15.03 12.36
CA SER A 164 1.26 -14.39 12.46
C SER A 164 2.00 -14.54 11.13
N GLU A 165 2.45 -13.41 10.56
CA GLU A 165 3.36 -13.34 9.40
C GLU A 165 4.64 -14.19 9.58
#